data_AF-A0A7C2XQE9-F1
#
_entry.id   AF-A0A7C2XQE9-F1
#
_cell.length_a   1.000
_cell.length_b   1.000
_cell.length_c   1.000
_cell.angle_alpha   90.00
_cell.angle_beta   90.00
_cell.angle_gamma   90.00
#
_symmetry.space_group_name_H-M   'P 1'
#
loop_
_entity.id
_entity.type
_entity.pdbx_description
1 polymer ?
#
loop_
_entity_poly.entity_id
_entity_poly.type
_entity_poly.pdbx_seq_one_letter_code
_entity_poly.pdbx_strand_id
1 'polypeptide(L)'
;MTKDMSLYWKKNLTYMVILLAIWAAVSYGCSILFVEQLNAFQLGGFPLGFWFAQQGAIYVFVVLIFVYYVLMQKLDKEFDVNE
;
A
#
# COMPACT_ATOMS: atom_id res chain seq x y z
N MET A 1 18.03 13.05 24.43
CA MET A 1 17.30 11.76 24.34
C MET A 1 15.88 11.87 23.79
N THR A 2 15.19 13.02 23.76
CA THR A 2 13.79 13.10 23.28
C THR A 2 13.59 13.45 21.80
N LYS A 3 14.62 13.89 21.08
CA LYS A 3 14.47 14.37 19.69
C LYS A 3 14.34 13.23 18.68
N ASP A 4 15.08 12.14 18.84
CA ASP A 4 15.14 11.04 17.87
C ASP A 4 13.85 10.19 17.85
N MET A 5 13.27 9.90 19.02
CA MET A 5 11.98 9.19 19.13
C MET A 5 10.81 9.95 18.48
N SER A 6 10.81 11.29 18.58
CA SER A 6 9.75 12.12 17.99
C SER A 6 9.78 12.14 16.46
N LEU A 7 10.99 12.09 15.88
CA LEU A 7 11.23 12.04 14.44
C LEU A 7 10.90 10.66 13.87
N TYR A 8 11.27 9.59 14.59
CA TYR A 8 10.89 8.23 14.26
C TYR A 8 9.36 8.06 14.21
N TRP A 9 8.65 8.54 15.25
CA TRP A 9 7.19 8.48 15.30
C TRP A 9 6.51 9.25 14.16
N LYS A 10 7.01 10.46 13.84
CA LYS A 10 6.51 11.24 12.70
C LYS A 10 6.72 10.51 11.36
N LYS A 11 7.89 9.90 11.14
CA LYS A 11 8.14 9.13 9.92
C LYS A 11 7.25 7.89 9.83
N ASN A 12 7.06 7.16 10.93
CA ASN A 12 6.15 6.01 10.93
C ASN A 12 4.70 6.42 10.61
N LEU A 13 4.21 7.50 11.23
CA LEU A 13 2.91 8.10 10.88
C LEU A 13 2.84 8.51 9.40
N THR A 14 3.93 9.06 8.85
CA THR A 14 4.00 9.43 7.43
C THR A 14 3.87 8.20 6.54
N TYR A 15 4.54 7.09 6.87
CA TYR A 15 4.39 5.85 6.13
C TYR A 15 2.98 5.29 6.22
N MET A 16 2.36 5.31 7.39
CA MET A 16 0.98 4.87 7.55
C MET A 16 0.02 5.70 6.69
N VAL A 17 0.18 7.03 6.66
CA VAL A 17 -0.62 7.93 5.80
C VAL A 17 -0.38 7.66 4.31
N ILE A 18 0.87 7.47 3.89
CA ILE A 18 1.21 7.13 2.51
C ILE A 18 0.58 5.78 2.13
N LEU A 19 0.66 4.77 2.99
CA LEU A 19 0.04 3.47 2.75
C LEU A 19 -1.48 3.57 2.60
N LEU A 20 -2.14 4.34 3.47
CA LEU A 20 -3.59 4.57 3.37
C LEU A 20 -3.95 5.35 2.09
N ALA A 21 -3.13 6.32 1.70
CA ALA A 21 -3.32 7.06 0.46
C ALA A 21 -3.14 6.16 -0.77
N ILE A 22 -2.12 5.29 -0.80
CA ILE A 22 -1.93 4.31 -1.87
C ILE A 22 -3.07 3.28 -1.86
N TRP A 23 -3.47 2.79 -0.69
CA TRP A 23 -4.60 1.87 -0.57
C TRP A 23 -5.89 2.48 -1.13
N ALA A 24 -6.18 3.74 -0.80
CA ALA A 24 -7.31 4.47 -1.36
C ALA A 24 -7.12 4.69 -2.88
N ALA A 25 -5.96 5.15 -3.32
CA ALA A 25 -5.69 5.38 -4.74
C ALA A 25 -5.79 4.10 -5.58
N VAL A 26 -5.34 2.96 -5.07
CA VAL A 26 -5.45 1.67 -5.76
C VAL A 26 -6.88 1.15 -5.70
N SER A 27 -7.53 1.19 -4.55
CA SER A 27 -8.91 0.72 -4.40
C SER A 27 -9.89 1.52 -5.26
N TYR A 28 -9.76 2.85 -5.32
CA TYR A 28 -10.60 3.72 -6.14
C TYR A 28 -10.10 3.82 -7.59
N GLY A 29 -8.79 3.92 -7.81
CA GLY A 29 -8.20 4.11 -9.14
C GLY A 29 -8.24 2.85 -10.00
N CYS A 30 -7.92 1.67 -9.46
CA CYS A 30 -8.04 0.42 -10.22
C CYS A 30 -9.50 -0.02 -10.39
N SER A 31 -10.38 0.29 -9.44
CA SER A 31 -11.78 -0.15 -9.52
C SER A 31 -12.70 0.80 -10.30
N ILE A 32 -12.37 2.08 -10.43
CA ILE A 32 -13.24 3.09 -11.08
C ILE A 32 -12.60 3.67 -12.35
N LEU A 33 -11.36 4.14 -12.28
CA LEU A 33 -10.71 4.81 -13.42
C LEU A 33 -10.18 3.83 -14.45
N PHE A 34 -9.63 2.69 -14.00
CA PHE A 34 -9.08 1.67 -14.87
C PHE A 34 -10.04 0.52 -15.20
N VAL A 35 -11.29 0.63 -14.74
CA VAL A 35 -12.29 -0.45 -14.90
C VAL A 35 -12.60 -0.74 -16.36
N GLU A 36 -12.59 0.27 -17.24
CA GLU A 36 -12.82 0.07 -18.68
C GLU A 36 -11.66 -0.63 -19.36
N GLN A 37 -10.40 -0.25 -19.06
CA GLN A 37 -9.23 -0.95 -19.62
C GLN A 37 -9.07 -2.36 -19.03
N LEU A 38 -9.41 -2.56 -17.74
CA LEU A 38 -9.39 -3.89 -17.14
C LEU A 38 -10.52 -4.77 -17.66
N ASN A 39 -11.73 -4.25 -17.88
CA ASN A 39 -12.84 -5.03 -18.43
C ASN A 39 -12.63 -5.44 -19.90
N ALA A 40 -11.70 -4.81 -20.62
CA ALA A 40 -11.25 -5.28 -21.93
C ALA A 40 -10.54 -6.65 -21.85
N PHE A 41 -9.98 -6.99 -20.68
CA PHE A 41 -9.38 -8.29 -20.42
C PHE A 41 -10.34 -9.15 -19.59
N GLN A 42 -10.66 -10.34 -20.10
CA GLN A 42 -11.50 -11.30 -19.39
C GLN A 42 -10.62 -12.39 -18.80
N LEU A 43 -10.57 -12.49 -17.48
CA LEU A 43 -9.84 -13.55 -16.78
C LEU A 43 -10.82 -14.68 -16.51
N GLY A 44 -10.70 -15.78 -17.26
CA GLY A 44 -11.52 -16.99 -17.06
C GLY A 44 -13.02 -16.80 -17.30
N GLY A 45 -13.42 -15.85 -18.15
CA GLY A 45 -14.83 -15.58 -18.50
C GLY A 45 -15.51 -14.49 -17.68
N PHE A 46 -14.81 -13.89 -16.70
CA PHE A 46 -15.32 -12.75 -15.93
C PHE A 46 -14.51 -11.47 -16.19
N PRO A 47 -15.13 -10.29 -16.12
CA PRO A 47 -14.41 -9.02 -16.30
C PRO A 47 -13.34 -8.84 -15.22
N LEU A 48 -12.12 -8.48 -15.61
CA LEU A 48 -11.01 -8.30 -14.66
C LEU A 48 -11.30 -7.21 -13.62
N GLY A 49 -12.06 -6.18 -13.98
CA GLY A 49 -12.50 -5.14 -13.05
C GLY A 49 -13.36 -5.72 -11.91
N PHE A 50 -14.21 -6.69 -12.21
CA PHE A 50 -15.05 -7.36 -11.20
C PHE A 50 -14.20 -8.23 -10.26
N TRP A 51 -13.23 -8.98 -10.81
CA TRP A 51 -12.28 -9.74 -9.99
C TRP A 51 -11.46 -8.84 -9.07
N PHE A 52 -11.04 -7.66 -9.56
CA PHE A 52 -10.28 -6.71 -8.77
C PHE A 52 -11.11 -6.10 -7.63
N ALA A 53 -12.39 -5.81 -7.89
CA ALA A 53 -13.31 -5.32 -6.87
C ALA A 53 -13.55 -6.33 -5.74
N GLN A 54 -13.53 -7.63 -6.03
CA GLN A 54 -13.88 -8.68 -5.06
C GLN A 54 -12.67 -9.34 -4.40
N GLN A 55 -11.61 -9.62 -5.15
CA GLN A 55 -10.39 -10.29 -4.67
C GLN A 55 -9.13 -9.44 -4.87
N GLY A 56 -9.13 -8.44 -5.75
CA GLY A 56 -7.97 -7.57 -5.95
C GLY A 56 -7.57 -6.79 -4.69
N ALA A 57 -8.56 -6.34 -3.91
CA ALA A 57 -8.31 -5.56 -2.69
C ALA A 57 -7.42 -6.28 -1.66
N ILE A 58 -7.59 -7.61 -1.49
CA ILE A 58 -6.77 -8.37 -0.53
C ILE A 58 -5.33 -8.54 -1.03
N TYR A 59 -5.11 -8.75 -2.34
CA TYR A 59 -3.77 -8.82 -2.92
C TYR A 59 -3.03 -7.48 -2.77
N VAL A 60 -3.70 -6.37 -3.06
CA VAL A 60 -3.16 -5.02 -2.87
C VAL A 60 -2.80 -4.80 -1.41
N PHE A 61 -3.65 -5.24 -0.49
CA PHE A 61 -3.40 -5.13 0.95
C PHE A 61 -2.13 -5.90 1.38
N VAL A 62 -1.95 -7.13 0.91
CA VAL A 62 -0.74 -7.93 1.19
C VAL A 62 0.51 -7.27 0.62
N VAL A 63 0.45 -6.75 -0.61
CA VAL A 63 1.58 -6.01 -1.23
C VAL A 63 1.93 -4.77 -0.40
N LEU A 64 0.93 -4.02 0.06
CA LEU A 64 1.14 -2.86 0.91
C LEU A 64 1.84 -3.23 2.23
N ILE A 65 1.45 -4.33 2.87
CA ILE A 65 2.12 -4.81 4.09
C ILE A 65 3.61 -5.08 3.82
N PHE A 66 3.94 -5.75 2.71
CA PHE A 66 5.33 -5.99 2.33
C PHE A 66 6.10 -4.69 2.08
N VAL A 67 5.50 -3.72 1.39
CA VAL A 67 6.11 -2.40 1.15
C VAL A 67 6.36 -1.68 2.48
N TYR A 68 5.39 -1.67 3.38
CA TYR A 68 5.55 -1.09 4.72
C TYR A 68 6.69 -1.76 5.50
N TYR A 69 6.75 -3.09 5.49
CA TYR A 69 7.81 -3.83 6.17
C TYR A 69 9.20 -3.43 5.66
N VAL A 70 9.37 -3.31 4.34
CA VAL A 70 10.65 -2.85 3.74
C VAL A 70 10.94 -1.39 4.09
N LEU A 71 9.93 -0.53 4.13
CA LEU A 71 10.05 0.87 4.55
C LEU A 71 10.46 0.98 6.02
N MET A 72 9.85 0.20 6.91
CA MET A 72 10.21 0.13 8.33
C MET A 72 11.61 -0.41 8.53
N GLN A 73 12.02 -1.47 7.82
CA GLN A 73 13.41 -1.93 7.86
C GLN A 73 14.40 -0.85 7.44
N LYS A 74 14.08 -0.05 6.43
CA LYS A 74 14.92 1.09 6.02
C LYS A 74 14.94 2.17 7.10
N LEU A 75 13.80 2.46 7.71
CA LEU A 75 13.69 3.45 8.79
C LEU A 75 14.51 3.05 10.00
N ASP A 76 14.42 1.78 10.41
CA ASP A 76 15.18 1.24 11.54
C ASP A 76 16.69 1.29 11.28
N LYS A 77 17.12 1.03 10.04
CA LYS A 77 18.53 1.22 9.63
C LYS A 77 18.97 2.68 9.61
N GLU A 78 18.10 3.60 9.23
CA GLU A 78 18.41 5.03 9.11
C GLU A 78 18.48 5.73 10.47
N PHE A 79 17.68 5.26 11.44
CA PHE A 79 17.66 5.78 12.80
C PHE A 79 18.58 5.03 13.77
N ASP A 80 19.32 4.04 13.26
CA ASP A 80 20.27 3.23 14.01
C ASP A 80 19.75 2.89 15.41
N VAL A 81 18.55 2.31 15.47
CA VAL A 81 18.04 1.72 16.72
C VAL A 81 18.74 0.38 17.00
N ASN A 82 19.98 0.24 16.52
CA ASN A 82 20.97 -0.64 17.07
C ASN A 82 21.82 0.26 17.98
N GLU A 83 21.76 -0.03 19.26
CA GLU A 83 22.77 0.42 20.21
C GLU A 83 24.20 0.08 19.73
#